data_AF-A0A7W0J508-F1
#
_entry.id   AF-A0A7W0J508-F1
#
_cell.length_a   1.000
_cell.length_b   1.000
_cell.length_c   1.000
_cell.angle_alpha   90.00
_cell.angle_beta   90.00
_cell.angle_gamma   90.00
#
_symmetry.space_group_name_H-M   'P 1'
#
loop_
_entity.id
_entity.type
_entity.pdbx_description
1 polymer ?
#
loop_
_entity_poly.entity_id
_entity_poly.type
_entity_poly.pdbx_seq_one_letter_code
_entity_poly.pdbx_strand_id
1 'polypeptide(L)'
;MHRRCLKTSTLFTILIAILLHSLCIYDNSLAFGDQGYVRVIKAHDGDTVSVILNGRKEKVRLIGIDSPEIKQRPWGTKARKHLEKMLIASNRKVTLEFDVERRDKHGRLLCYVYSTDKNMINLQDAETRLRSAPYHSAKHQIC
;
A
#
# COMPACT_ATOMS: atom_id res chain seq x y z
N MET A 1 -6.77 67.75 -25.48
CA MET A 1 -7.10 66.35 -25.84
C MET A 1 -5.89 65.46 -25.58
N HIS A 2 -5.78 64.81 -24.41
CA HIS A 2 -4.67 63.89 -24.11
C HIS A 2 -5.25 62.49 -23.84
N ARG A 3 -5.25 61.63 -24.85
CA ARG A 3 -5.59 60.21 -24.68
C ARG A 3 -4.41 59.55 -23.96
N ARG A 4 -4.62 59.15 -22.71
CA ARG A 4 -3.65 58.37 -21.94
C ARG A 4 -3.48 57.01 -22.63
N CYS A 5 -2.39 56.84 -23.36
CA CYS A 5 -1.93 55.57 -23.90
C CYS A 5 -1.55 54.69 -22.71
N LEU A 6 -2.53 53.96 -22.18
CA LEU A 6 -2.32 52.95 -21.15
C LEU A 6 -1.41 51.89 -21.78
N LYS A 7 -0.19 51.85 -21.26
CA LYS A 7 1.00 51.29 -21.90
C LYS A 7 0.77 49.81 -22.23
N THR A 8 0.84 49.44 -23.51
CA THR A 8 0.78 48.04 -23.99
C THR A 8 1.71 47.10 -23.20
N SER A 9 2.80 47.65 -22.64
CA SER A 9 3.73 47.01 -21.71
C SER A 9 3.12 46.51 -20.38
N THR A 10 2.13 47.20 -19.79
CA THR A 10 1.52 46.77 -18.53
C THR A 10 0.56 45.60 -18.72
N LEU A 11 -0.02 45.44 -19.91
CA LEU A 11 -0.88 44.29 -20.23
C LEU A 11 -0.05 43.02 -20.47
N PHE A 12 1.11 43.16 -21.11
CA PHE A 12 2.01 42.05 -21.38
C PHE A 12 2.62 41.46 -20.10
N THR A 13 2.97 42.32 -19.13
CA THR A 13 3.51 41.90 -17.83
C THR A 13 2.46 41.18 -16.98
N ILE A 14 1.20 41.60 -17.01
CA ILE A 14 0.09 40.90 -16.31
C ILE A 14 -0.17 39.52 -16.94
N LEU A 15 -0.14 39.41 -18.28
CA LEU A 15 -0.29 38.13 -18.98
C LEU A 15 0.82 37.13 -18.63
N ILE A 16 2.08 37.58 -18.58
CA ILE A 16 3.21 36.75 -18.16
C ILE A 16 3.05 36.32 -16.69
N ALA A 17 2.64 37.23 -15.80
CA ALA A 17 2.43 36.90 -14.40
C ALA A 17 1.32 35.84 -14.21
N ILE A 18 0.23 35.93 -14.97
CA ILE A 18 -0.87 34.93 -14.97
C ILE A 18 -0.39 33.58 -15.53
N LEU A 19 0.40 33.59 -16.60
CA LEU A 19 0.95 32.37 -17.20
C LEU A 19 1.91 31.66 -16.22
N LEU A 20 2.75 32.43 -15.52
CA LEU A 20 3.67 31.94 -14.50
C LEU A 20 2.95 31.44 -13.24
N HIS A 21 1.86 32.11 -12.82
CA HIS A 21 1.00 31.62 -11.74
C HIS A 21 0.32 30.30 -12.11
N SER A 22 -0.19 30.19 -13.34
CA SER A 22 -0.80 28.97 -13.85
C SER A 22 0.20 27.81 -13.79
N LEU A 23 1.44 28.03 -14.26
CA LEU A 23 2.53 27.03 -14.17
C LEU A 23 2.86 26.61 -12.73
N CYS A 24 2.96 27.57 -11.79
CA CYS A 24 3.28 27.29 -10.39
C CYS A 24 2.20 26.45 -9.67
N ILE A 25 0.94 26.58 -10.08
CA ILE A 25 -0.17 25.78 -9.53
C ILE A 25 -0.09 24.32 -9.99
N TYR A 26 0.43 24.05 -11.21
CA TYR A 26 0.60 22.68 -11.70
C TYR A 26 1.70 21.91 -10.97
N ASP A 27 2.83 22.56 -10.63
CA ASP A 27 3.94 21.88 -9.95
C ASP A 27 3.56 21.41 -8.54
N ASN A 28 2.72 22.18 -7.83
CA ASN A 28 2.25 21.82 -6.48
C ASN A 28 1.24 20.67 -6.47
N SER A 29 0.46 20.45 -7.56
CA SER A 29 -0.53 19.36 -7.58
C SER A 29 0.09 17.98 -7.80
N LEU A 30 1.33 17.90 -8.30
CA LEU A 30 2.06 16.65 -8.52
C LEU A 30 2.80 16.16 -7.26
N ALA A 31 2.93 17.01 -6.25
CA ALA A 31 3.71 16.72 -5.03
C ALA A 31 2.88 16.19 -3.86
N PHE A 32 1.58 15.91 -4.04
CA PHE A 32 0.82 15.15 -3.04
C PHE A 32 1.08 13.65 -3.26
N GLY A 33 2.21 13.18 -2.72
CA GLY A 33 2.44 11.78 -2.43
C GLY A 33 1.40 11.34 -1.40
N ASP A 34 0.18 11.07 -1.85
CA ASP A 34 -0.75 10.21 -1.14
C ASP A 34 0.06 8.94 -0.83
N GLN A 35 0.29 8.64 0.43
CA GLN A 35 0.68 7.31 0.87
C GLN A 35 -0.53 6.41 0.59
N GLY A 36 -0.73 6.16 -0.69
CA GLY A 36 -2.04 5.93 -1.25
C GLY A 36 -2.51 4.55 -0.90
N TYR A 37 -3.78 4.45 -0.56
CA TYR A 37 -4.39 3.16 -0.32
C TYR A 37 -4.27 2.29 -1.57
N VAL A 38 -3.62 1.15 -1.40
CA VAL A 38 -3.49 0.11 -2.40
C VAL A 38 -4.65 -0.85 -2.21
N ARG A 39 -5.28 -1.25 -3.33
CA ARG A 39 -6.36 -2.24 -3.30
C ARG A 39 -5.79 -3.65 -3.30
N VAL A 40 -6.20 -4.45 -2.33
CA VAL A 40 -5.92 -5.89 -2.28
C VAL A 40 -6.94 -6.66 -3.11
N ILE A 41 -6.45 -7.50 -4.02
CA ILE A 41 -7.25 -8.31 -4.93
C ILE A 41 -7.59 -9.65 -4.26
N LYS A 42 -6.58 -10.31 -3.70
CA LYS A 42 -6.67 -11.70 -3.21
C LYS A 42 -5.53 -12.04 -2.23
N ALA A 43 -5.85 -12.84 -1.21
CA ALA A 43 -4.86 -13.55 -0.39
C ALA A 43 -4.59 -14.96 -0.97
N HIS A 44 -3.32 -15.34 -1.12
CA HIS A 44 -2.92 -16.66 -1.66
C HIS A 44 -2.77 -17.70 -0.54
N ASP A 45 -2.16 -17.28 0.56
CA ASP A 45 -1.86 -18.03 1.77
C ASP A 45 -2.02 -17.07 2.98
N GLY A 46 -1.38 -17.35 4.12
CA GLY A 46 -1.48 -16.51 5.31
C GLY A 46 -0.43 -15.40 5.41
N ASP A 47 0.47 -15.24 4.44
CA ASP A 47 1.53 -14.21 4.44
C ASP A 47 1.74 -13.53 3.07
N THR A 48 1.01 -13.92 2.02
CA THR A 48 1.17 -13.43 0.66
C THR A 48 -0.16 -12.98 0.05
N VAL A 49 -0.17 -11.76 -0.48
CA VAL A 49 -1.34 -11.13 -1.11
C VAL A 49 -1.01 -10.60 -2.50
N SER A 50 -2.04 -10.44 -3.34
CA SER A 50 -1.94 -9.70 -4.60
C SER A 50 -2.64 -8.35 -4.49
N VAL A 51 -1.97 -7.31 -4.97
CA VAL A 51 -2.42 -5.92 -4.89
C VAL A 51 -2.39 -5.26 -6.26
N ILE A 52 -3.17 -4.18 -6.43
CA ILE A 52 -3.04 -3.28 -7.58
C ILE A 52 -2.21 -2.06 -7.15
N LEU A 53 -0.93 -2.06 -7.53
CA LEU A 53 0.00 -0.97 -7.28
C LEU A 53 0.34 -0.30 -8.60
N ASN A 54 0.14 1.03 -8.70
CA ASN A 54 0.40 1.81 -9.92
C ASN A 54 -0.25 1.21 -11.18
N GLY A 55 -1.49 0.74 -11.06
CA GLY A 55 -2.26 0.12 -12.15
C GLY A 55 -1.80 -1.30 -12.53
N ARG A 56 -0.79 -1.86 -11.86
CA ARG A 56 -0.28 -3.21 -12.12
C ARG A 56 -0.58 -4.16 -10.98
N LYS A 57 -0.79 -5.43 -11.33
CA LYS A 57 -0.94 -6.50 -10.34
C LYS A 57 0.42 -6.93 -9.82
N GLU A 58 0.64 -6.74 -8.53
CA GLU A 58 1.87 -7.12 -7.84
C GLU A 58 1.59 -8.18 -6.76
N LYS A 59 2.57 -9.02 -6.46
CA LYS A 59 2.54 -9.93 -5.31
C LYS A 59 3.33 -9.31 -4.17
N VAL A 60 2.77 -9.33 -2.97
CA VAL A 60 3.35 -8.78 -1.75
C VAL A 60 3.47 -9.90 -0.73
N ARG A 61 4.67 -10.08 -0.17
CA ARG A 61 4.94 -10.91 1.00
C ARG A 61 4.98 -10.02 2.23
N LEU A 62 4.20 -10.38 3.23
CA LEU A 62 4.08 -9.65 4.49
C LEU A 62 5.30 -9.97 5.36
N ILE A 63 6.10 -8.95 5.67
CA ILE A 63 7.32 -9.09 6.49
C ILE A 63 6.95 -9.43 7.94
N GLY A 64 7.72 -10.30 8.59
CA GLY A 64 7.48 -10.68 9.98
C GLY A 64 6.31 -11.66 10.19
N ILE A 65 5.62 -12.05 9.11
CA ILE A 65 4.62 -13.11 9.14
C ILE A 65 5.20 -14.35 8.51
N ASP A 66 5.17 -15.46 9.26
CA ASP A 66 5.50 -16.77 8.72
C ASP A 66 4.30 -17.71 8.89
N SER A 67 3.69 -18.04 7.75
CA SER A 67 2.45 -18.82 7.68
C SER A 67 2.68 -20.18 7.00
N PRO A 68 1.99 -21.24 7.44
CA PRO A 68 1.85 -22.48 6.69
C PRO A 68 1.40 -22.19 5.26
N GLU A 69 2.04 -22.90 4.34
CA GLU A 69 1.70 -22.88 2.92
C GLU A 69 0.28 -23.40 2.71
N ILE A 70 -0.41 -22.90 1.67
CA ILE A 70 -1.83 -23.27 1.42
C ILE A 70 -2.05 -24.79 1.29
N LYS A 71 -1.02 -25.53 0.87
CA LYS A 71 -1.03 -26.98 0.72
C LYS A 71 -1.00 -27.74 2.06
N GLN A 72 -0.52 -27.11 3.14
CA GLN A 72 -0.45 -27.70 4.48
C GLN A 72 -1.83 -27.65 5.15
N ARG A 73 -2.68 -28.63 4.84
CA ARG A 73 -4.08 -28.66 5.30
C ARG A 73 -4.23 -29.29 6.68
N PRO A 74 -5.11 -28.76 7.57
CA PRO A 74 -5.97 -27.59 7.35
C PRO A 74 -5.34 -26.22 7.65
N TRP A 75 -4.12 -26.16 8.17
CA TRP A 75 -3.52 -24.94 8.75
C TRP A 75 -3.34 -23.80 7.76
N GLY A 76 -2.81 -24.06 6.55
CA GLY A 76 -2.67 -23.04 5.50
C GLY A 76 -4.02 -22.45 5.06
N THR A 77 -5.09 -23.25 5.08
CA THR A 77 -6.44 -22.74 4.80
C THR A 77 -6.98 -21.88 5.94
N LYS A 78 -6.68 -22.23 7.20
CA LYS A 78 -7.05 -21.40 8.36
C LYS A 78 -6.32 -20.06 8.35
N ALA A 79 -5.01 -20.07 8.09
CA ALA A 79 -4.19 -18.87 8.03
C ALA A 79 -4.66 -17.91 6.91
N ARG A 80 -4.90 -18.44 5.69
CA ARG A 80 -5.46 -17.66 4.58
C ARG A 80 -6.80 -17.01 4.94
N LYS A 81 -7.72 -17.76 5.57
CA LYS A 81 -9.03 -17.24 5.97
C LYS A 81 -8.90 -16.12 7.02
N HIS A 82 -7.94 -16.24 7.93
CA HIS A 82 -7.68 -15.21 8.94
C HIS A 82 -7.20 -13.91 8.29
N LEU A 83 -6.21 -14.00 7.40
CA LEU A 83 -5.73 -12.85 6.62
C LEU A 83 -6.86 -12.22 5.78
N GLU A 84 -7.66 -13.05 5.11
CA GLU A 84 -8.80 -12.60 4.32
C GLU A 84 -9.83 -11.83 5.17
N LYS A 85 -10.10 -12.27 6.41
CA LYS A 85 -10.99 -11.57 7.34
C LYS A 85 -10.47 -10.17 7.70
N MET A 86 -9.19 -10.04 8.01
CA MET A 86 -8.57 -8.73 8.31
C MET A 86 -8.64 -7.78 7.11
N LEU A 87 -8.36 -8.30 5.90
CA LEU A 87 -8.44 -7.54 4.67
C LEU A 87 -9.88 -7.09 4.34
N ILE A 88 -10.88 -7.91 4.63
CA ILE A 88 -12.29 -7.53 4.46
C ILE A 88 -12.66 -6.41 5.46
N ALA A 89 -12.21 -6.50 6.70
CA ALA A 89 -12.43 -5.46 7.72
C ALA A 89 -11.84 -4.11 7.29
N SER A 90 -10.72 -4.10 6.57
CA SER A 90 -10.12 -2.87 6.01
C SER A 90 -10.68 -2.46 4.64
N ASN A 91 -11.83 -3.00 4.23
CA ASN A 91 -12.44 -2.79 2.91
C ASN A 91 -11.47 -3.08 1.73
N ARG A 92 -10.54 -4.02 1.95
CA ARG A 92 -9.45 -4.38 1.03
C ARG A 92 -8.58 -3.20 0.60
N LYS A 93 -8.55 -2.13 1.40
CA LYS A 93 -7.64 -1.00 1.23
C LYS A 93 -6.56 -1.10 2.30
N VAL A 94 -5.31 -0.99 1.88
CA VAL A 94 -4.15 -1.07 2.77
C VAL A 94 -3.10 -0.08 2.32
N THR A 95 -2.24 0.37 3.23
CA THR A 95 -1.00 1.05 2.85
C THR A 95 0.15 0.05 2.89
N LEU A 96 1.15 0.26 2.03
CA LEU A 96 2.32 -0.59 1.92
C LEU A 96 3.56 0.21 2.30
N GLU A 97 4.30 -0.29 3.28
CA GLU A 97 5.63 0.21 3.63
C GLU A 97 6.66 -0.84 3.23
N PHE A 98 7.61 -0.46 2.39
CA PHE A 98 8.61 -1.38 1.84
C PHE A 98 9.80 -1.54 2.77
N ASP A 99 10.42 -2.71 2.75
CA ASP A 99 11.73 -2.89 3.38
C ASP A 99 12.87 -2.22 2.58
N VAL A 100 14.07 -2.23 3.15
CA VAL A 100 15.33 -1.84 2.49
C VAL A 100 15.49 -2.63 1.19
N GLU A 101 15.28 -3.95 1.25
CA GLU A 101 15.17 -4.79 0.06
C GLU A 101 13.72 -4.84 -0.41
N ARG A 102 13.44 -4.24 -1.57
CA ARG A 102 12.05 -4.12 -2.04
C ARG A 102 11.46 -5.44 -2.53
N ARG A 103 12.28 -6.39 -2.98
CA ARG A 103 11.82 -7.66 -3.55
C ARG A 103 12.66 -8.83 -3.07
N ASP A 104 12.02 -9.99 -2.91
CA ASP A 104 12.71 -11.24 -2.66
C ASP A 104 13.21 -11.93 -3.95
N LYS A 105 13.92 -13.04 -3.79
CA LYS A 105 14.42 -13.90 -4.90
C LYS A 105 13.32 -14.45 -5.82
N HIS A 106 12.06 -14.41 -5.40
CA HIS A 106 10.89 -14.84 -6.18
C HIS A 106 10.18 -13.66 -6.85
N GLY A 107 10.72 -12.45 -6.73
CA GLY A 107 10.17 -11.23 -7.31
C GLY A 107 8.96 -10.67 -6.55
N ARG A 108 8.64 -11.16 -5.35
CA ARG A 108 7.55 -10.62 -4.52
C ARG A 108 8.01 -9.36 -3.82
N LEU A 109 7.16 -8.35 -3.73
CA LEU A 109 7.42 -7.16 -2.92
C LEU A 109 7.46 -7.52 -1.44
N LEU A 110 8.45 -7.02 -0.71
CA LEU A 110 8.56 -7.16 0.74
C LEU A 110 7.95 -5.92 1.39
N CYS A 111 6.84 -6.11 2.13
CA CYS A 111 6.13 -4.99 2.74
C CYS A 111 5.59 -5.28 4.15
N TYR A 112 5.53 -4.23 4.96
CA TYR A 112 4.60 -4.10 6.07
C TYR A 112 3.26 -3.56 5.53
N VAL A 113 2.16 -4.18 5.96
CA VAL A 113 0.82 -3.86 5.49
C VAL A 113 0.02 -3.26 6.64
N TYR A 114 -0.53 -2.06 6.43
CA TYR A 114 -1.38 -1.40 7.42
C TYR A 114 -2.81 -1.24 6.90
N SER A 115 -3.78 -1.34 7.80
CA SER A 115 -5.18 -1.04 7.49
C SER A 115 -5.40 0.47 7.34
N THR A 116 -6.60 0.85 6.90
CA THR A 116 -7.05 2.24 6.84
C THR A 116 -6.99 2.97 8.19
N ASP A 117 -7.08 2.23 9.28
CA ASP A 117 -7.04 2.76 10.65
C ASP A 117 -5.62 2.80 11.21
N LYS A 118 -4.59 2.65 10.35
CA LYS A 118 -3.17 2.56 10.70
C LYS A 118 -2.80 1.37 11.61
N ASN A 119 -3.69 0.39 11.77
CA ASN A 119 -3.35 -0.85 12.47
C ASN A 119 -2.47 -1.71 11.59
N MET A 120 -1.32 -2.14 12.10
CA MET A 120 -0.41 -3.02 11.37
C MET A 120 -0.97 -4.44 11.32
N ILE A 121 -1.36 -4.88 10.12
CA ILE A 121 -1.93 -6.22 9.90
C ILE A 121 -0.88 -7.30 10.25
N ASN A 122 0.40 -7.02 9.99
CA ASN A 122 1.50 -7.94 10.29
C ASN A 122 1.64 -8.26 11.79
N LEU A 123 1.57 -7.24 12.66
CA LEU A 123 1.63 -7.44 14.12
C LEU A 123 0.38 -8.12 14.66
N GLN A 124 -0.81 -7.73 14.19
CA GLN A 124 -2.07 -8.32 14.64
C GLN A 124 -2.12 -9.83 14.38
N ASP A 125 -1.62 -10.26 13.22
CA ASP A 125 -1.58 -11.65 12.83
C ASP A 125 -0.56 -12.46 13.65
N ALA A 126 0.63 -11.89 13.88
CA ALA A 126 1.67 -12.50 14.69
C ALA A 126 1.23 -12.69 16.16
N GLU A 127 0.65 -11.66 16.78
CA GLU A 127 0.16 -11.72 18.16
C GLU A 127 -1.01 -12.70 18.32
N THR A 128 -1.96 -12.70 17.38
CA THR A 128 -3.10 -13.62 17.40
C THR A 128 -2.61 -15.07 17.34
N ARG A 129 -1.56 -15.34 16.56
CA ARG A 129 -0.97 -16.68 16.45
C ARG A 129 -0.19 -17.09 17.69
N LEU A 130 0.59 -16.19 18.29
CA LEU A 130 1.28 -16.45 19.57
C LEU A 130 0.29 -16.81 20.69
N ARG A 131 -0.89 -16.18 20.73
CA ARG A 131 -1.94 -16.52 21.70
C ARG A 131 -2.64 -17.86 21.41
N SER A 132 -2.56 -18.37 20.18
CA SER A 132 -3.16 -19.65 19.79
C SER A 132 -2.17 -20.82 19.93
N ALA A 133 -2.02 -21.35 21.15
CA ALA A 133 -1.17 -22.52 21.45
C ALA A 133 -1.24 -23.70 20.45
N PRO A 134 -2.40 -24.12 19.90
CA PRO A 134 -2.45 -25.22 18.92
C PRO A 134 -1.78 -24.89 17.57
N TYR A 135 -1.60 -23.62 17.22
CA TYR A 135 -0.96 -23.22 15.96
C TYR A 135 0.58 -23.33 16.02
N HIS A 136 1.18 -22.96 17.15
CA HIS A 136 2.63 -22.99 17.34
C HIS A 136 3.19 -24.42 17.40
N SER A 137 2.43 -25.34 18.02
CA SER A 137 2.79 -26.76 18.12
C SER A 137 2.70 -27.48 16.77
N ALA A 138 1.64 -27.20 15.98
CA ALA A 138 1.44 -27.85 14.67
C ALA A 138 2.47 -27.44 13.61
N LYS A 139 3.05 -26.23 13.71
CA LYS A 139 4.09 -25.77 12.77
C LYS A 139 5.41 -26.53 12.95
N HIS A 140 5.81 -26.82 14.19
CA HIS A 140 7.04 -27.56 14.49
C HIS A 140 6.95 -29.06 14.18
N GLN A 141 5.74 -29.61 14.00
CA GLN A 141 5.54 -31.01 13.62
C GLN A 141 5.58 -31.25 12.10
N ILE A 142 5.63 -30.20 11.27
CA ILE A 142 5.51 -30.29 9.81
C ILE A 142 6.81 -29.81 9.10
N CYS A 143 7.83 -29.42 9.87
CA CYS A 143 9.17 -29.08 9.37
C CYS A 143 10.14 -30.25 9.53
#